data_AF-A0ABD4KUM8-F1
#
_entry.id   AF-A0ABD4KUM8-F1
#
_cell.length_a   1.000
_cell.length_b   1.000
_cell.length_c   1.000
_cell.angle_alpha   90.00
_cell.angle_beta   90.00
_cell.angle_gamma   90.00
#
_symmetry.space_group_name_H-M   'P 1'
#
loop_
_entity.id
_entity.type
_entity.pdbx_description
1 polymer ?
#
loop_
_entity_poly.entity_id
_entity_poly.type
_entity_poly.pdbx_seq_one_letter_code
_entity_poly.pdbx_strand_id
1 'polypeptide(L)'
;LFSTRAGSMTLTEAREKAQVFSQLLLGGKDPKLHLEQQEIEQKKIDAESKSLGTIDELFHSYTERMKIDGKRTYEDVRNTLVREFYPYIDKNTKACDVTTDDIKYVISKMIQRGAITQSNRVRSYVMAAFNHGMR
;
A
#
# COMPACT_ATOMS: atom_id res chain seq x y z
N LEU A 1 12.13 -32.44 -24.03
CA LEU A 1 10.96 -31.59 -23.74
C LEU A 1 10.36 -32.05 -22.42
N PHE A 2 10.86 -31.55 -21.28
CA PHE A 2 10.30 -31.92 -19.98
C PHE A 2 9.16 -30.95 -19.63
N SER A 3 7.96 -31.52 -19.63
CA SER A 3 6.70 -30.88 -19.25
C SER A 3 6.75 -30.46 -17.78
N THR A 4 6.99 -29.19 -17.51
CA THR A 4 6.73 -28.55 -16.21
C THR A 4 5.23 -28.54 -15.95
N ARG A 5 4.73 -29.56 -15.24
CA ARG A 5 3.40 -29.50 -14.62
C ARG A 5 3.47 -28.50 -13.46
N ALA A 6 2.49 -27.60 -13.41
CA ALA A 6 2.33 -26.53 -12.43
C ALA A 6 2.00 -27.00 -11.00
N GLY A 7 2.61 -28.09 -10.52
CA GLY A 7 2.36 -28.68 -9.20
C GLY A 7 3.42 -29.67 -8.71
N SER A 8 4.59 -29.74 -9.34
CA SER A 8 5.67 -30.65 -8.91
C SER A 8 6.82 -29.86 -8.29
N MET A 9 6.92 -29.93 -6.94
CA MET A 9 8.12 -29.53 -6.21
C MET A 9 9.32 -30.35 -6.70
N THR A 10 10.48 -29.72 -6.87
CA THR A 10 11.68 -30.45 -7.29
C THR A 10 12.19 -31.35 -6.14
N LEU A 11 12.93 -32.42 -6.47
CA LEU A 11 13.57 -33.27 -5.45
C LEU A 11 14.52 -32.48 -4.53
N THR A 12 15.07 -31.37 -5.01
CA THR A 12 15.93 -30.48 -4.24
C THR A 12 15.10 -29.68 -3.24
N GLU A 13 14.04 -29.01 -3.68
CA GLU A 13 13.11 -28.27 -2.81
C GLU A 13 12.47 -29.17 -1.74
N ALA A 14 12.15 -30.42 -2.08
CA ALA A 14 11.61 -31.40 -1.15
C ALA A 14 12.59 -31.71 -0.02
N ARG A 15 13.88 -31.87 -0.35
CA ARG A 15 14.94 -32.14 0.63
C ARG A 15 15.21 -30.93 1.52
N GLU A 16 15.20 -29.73 0.95
CA GLU A 16 15.36 -28.48 1.71
C GLU A 16 14.25 -28.31 2.74
N LYS A 17 12.98 -28.46 2.34
CA LYS A 17 11.85 -28.40 3.28
C LYS A 17 11.92 -29.48 4.36
N ALA A 18 12.31 -30.70 3.99
CA ALA A 18 12.48 -31.81 4.94
C ALA A 18 13.58 -31.51 5.97
N GLN A 19 14.69 -30.91 5.56
CA GLN A 19 15.75 -30.48 6.48
C GLN A 19 15.28 -29.39 7.44
N VAL A 20 14.54 -28.39 6.95
CA VAL A 20 13.97 -27.32 7.79
C VAL A 20 13.01 -27.90 8.83
N PHE A 21 12.10 -28.79 8.44
CA PHE A 21 11.17 -29.43 9.37
C PHE A 21 11.88 -30.37 10.35
N SER A 22 12.93 -31.07 9.91
CA SER A 22 13.74 -31.90 10.79
C SER A 22 14.48 -31.07 11.84
N GLN A 23 15.00 -29.91 11.49
CA GLN A 23 15.63 -28.98 12.46
C GLN A 23 14.62 -28.45 13.48
N LEU A 24 13.39 -28.14 13.06
CA LEU A 24 12.32 -27.72 13.96
C LEU A 24 11.97 -28.83 14.97
N LEU A 25 11.85 -30.08 14.49
CA LEU A 25 11.61 -31.24 15.35
C LEU A 25 12.75 -31.47 16.35
N LEU A 26 14.01 -31.37 15.90
CA LEU A 26 15.18 -31.47 16.78
C LEU A 26 15.19 -30.37 17.85
N GLY A 27 14.67 -29.18 17.54
CA GLY A 27 14.45 -28.08 18.47
C GLY A 27 13.20 -28.22 19.36
N GLY A 28 12.51 -29.36 19.32
CA GLY A 28 11.31 -29.64 20.13
C GLY A 28 10.04 -28.93 19.65
N LYS A 29 10.03 -28.38 18.43
CA LYS A 29 8.86 -27.69 17.86
C LYS A 29 8.19 -28.57 16.81
N ASP A 30 6.87 -28.72 16.90
CA ASP A 30 6.09 -29.43 15.89
C ASP A 30 6.02 -28.58 14.59
N PRO A 31 6.53 -29.07 13.45
CA PRO A 31 6.50 -28.36 12.17
C PRO A 31 5.10 -28.01 11.69
N LYS A 32 4.10 -28.85 11.99
CA LYS A 32 2.72 -28.62 11.58
C LYS A 32 2.13 -27.44 12.34
N LEU A 33 2.30 -27.41 13.66
CA LEU A 33 1.86 -26.30 14.49
C LEU A 33 2.57 -25.00 14.10
N HIS A 34 3.85 -25.06 13.73
CA HIS A 34 4.60 -23.89 13.29
C HIS A 34 4.07 -23.30 11.97
N LEU A 35 3.74 -24.15 11.00
CA LEU A 35 3.12 -23.73 9.73
C LEU A 35 1.72 -23.12 9.96
N GLU A 36 0.90 -23.75 10.79
CA GLU A 36 -0.42 -23.22 11.16
C GLU A 36 -0.33 -21.85 11.83
N GLN A 37 0.65 -21.66 12.74
CA GLN A 37 0.92 -20.37 13.37
C GLN A 37 1.33 -19.30 12.34
N GLN A 38 2.24 -19.63 11.42
CA GLN A 38 2.63 -18.72 10.34
C GLN A 38 1.45 -18.33 9.44
N GLU A 39 0.58 -19.28 9.09
CA GLU A 39 -0.61 -18.98 8.30
C GLU A 39 -1.60 -18.07 9.05
N ILE A 40 -1.80 -18.28 10.35
CA ILE A 40 -2.65 -17.44 11.18
C ILE A 40 -2.06 -16.03 11.28
N GLU A 41 -0.75 -15.91 11.50
CA GLU A 41 -0.05 -14.64 11.59
C GLU A 41 -0.07 -13.88 10.26
N GLN A 42 0.16 -14.57 9.14
CA GLN A 42 0.02 -13.99 7.80
C GLN A 42 -1.41 -13.53 7.53
N LYS A 43 -2.42 -14.33 7.88
CA LYS A 43 -3.83 -13.92 7.75
C LYS A 43 -4.17 -12.71 8.61
N LYS A 44 -3.59 -12.58 9.80
CA LYS A 44 -3.74 -11.40 10.65
C LYS A 44 -3.10 -10.17 10.01
N ILE A 45 -1.85 -10.28 9.55
CA ILE A 45 -1.15 -9.20 8.85
C ILE A 45 -1.93 -8.78 7.60
N ASP A 46 -2.44 -9.74 6.83
CA ASP A 46 -3.25 -9.46 5.64
C ASP A 46 -4.58 -8.80 6.01
N ALA A 47 -5.24 -9.22 7.09
CA ALA A 47 -6.47 -8.61 7.57
C ALA A 47 -6.25 -7.19 8.11
N GLU A 48 -5.18 -6.97 8.86
CA GLU A 48 -4.75 -5.66 9.35
C GLU A 48 -4.36 -4.74 8.18
N SER A 49 -3.60 -5.23 7.20
CA SER A 49 -3.29 -4.44 6.01
C SER A 49 -4.54 -4.07 5.22
N LYS A 50 -5.56 -4.94 5.16
CA LYS A 50 -6.84 -4.65 4.50
C LYS A 50 -7.67 -3.61 5.23
N SER A 51 -7.54 -3.47 6.55
CA SER A 51 -8.24 -2.42 7.30
C SER A 51 -7.60 -1.04 7.11
N LEU A 52 -6.35 -0.98 6.64
CA LEU A 52 -5.67 0.26 6.30
C LEU A 52 -6.17 0.81 4.96
N GLY A 53 -6.62 2.07 4.98
CA GLY A 53 -7.08 2.78 3.79
C GLY A 53 -5.95 3.07 2.79
N THR A 54 -6.30 3.05 1.51
CA THR A 54 -5.43 3.41 0.39
C THR A 54 -5.36 4.93 0.19
N ILE A 55 -4.40 5.39 -0.61
CA ILE A 55 -4.29 6.82 -0.96
C ILE A 55 -5.50 7.32 -1.76
N ASP A 56 -6.13 6.50 -2.62
CA ASP A 56 -7.37 6.86 -3.31
C ASP A 56 -8.53 7.05 -2.35
N GLU A 57 -8.69 6.13 -1.38
CA GLU A 57 -9.72 6.22 -0.34
C GLU A 57 -9.51 7.45 0.55
N LEU A 58 -8.25 7.80 0.87
CA LEU A 58 -7.91 9.03 1.60
C LEU A 58 -8.37 10.27 0.83
N PHE A 59 -8.01 10.38 -0.46
CA PHE A 59 -8.40 11.51 -1.30
C PHE A 59 -9.92 11.58 -1.49
N HIS A 60 -10.56 10.44 -1.70
CA HIS A 60 -12.00 10.35 -1.81
C HIS A 60 -12.68 10.84 -0.53
N SER A 61 -12.34 10.26 0.63
CA SER A 61 -12.90 10.63 1.94
C SER A 61 -12.74 12.13 2.25
N TYR A 62 -11.55 12.69 1.98
CA TYR A 62 -11.31 14.12 2.17
C TYR A 62 -12.21 14.99 1.27
N THR A 63 -12.34 14.64 -0.01
CA THR A 63 -13.16 15.42 -0.95
C THR A 63 -14.66 15.23 -0.73
N GLU A 64 -15.10 14.06 -0.25
CA GLU A 64 -16.48 13.86 0.20
C GLU A 64 -16.78 14.71 1.45
N ARG A 65 -15.84 14.83 2.39
CA ARG A 65 -15.98 15.79 3.50
C ARG A 65 -16.13 17.22 2.97
N MET A 66 -15.32 17.64 1.99
CA MET A 66 -15.45 18.97 1.38
C MET A 66 -16.82 19.18 0.73
N LYS A 67 -17.36 18.15 0.08
CA LYS A 67 -18.70 18.17 -0.53
C LYS A 67 -19.79 18.31 0.51
N ILE A 68 -19.71 17.54 1.61
CA ILE A 68 -20.62 17.65 2.75
C ILE A 68 -20.57 19.05 3.35
N ASP A 69 -19.38 19.65 3.42
CA ASP A 69 -19.16 21.02 3.89
C ASP A 69 -19.59 22.10 2.86
N GLY A 70 -20.21 21.71 1.74
CA GLY A 70 -20.74 22.60 0.72
C GLY A 70 -19.68 23.30 -0.15
N LYS A 71 -18.42 22.84 -0.13
CA LYS A 71 -17.35 23.44 -0.95
C LYS A 71 -17.52 23.04 -2.41
N ARG A 72 -17.74 24.02 -3.29
CA ARG A 72 -17.91 23.80 -4.74
C ARG A 72 -16.68 23.22 -5.45
N THR A 73 -15.50 23.35 -4.85
CA THR A 73 -14.22 22.95 -5.46
C THR A 73 -13.84 21.48 -5.21
N TYR A 74 -14.71 20.67 -4.58
CA TYR A 74 -14.38 19.30 -4.20
C TYR A 74 -13.97 18.42 -5.41
N GLU A 75 -14.65 18.56 -6.55
CA GLU A 75 -14.33 17.81 -7.78
C GLU A 75 -12.98 18.24 -8.37
N ASP A 76 -12.72 19.54 -8.47
CA ASP A 76 -11.45 20.07 -8.98
C ASP A 76 -10.26 19.64 -8.13
N VAL A 77 -10.45 19.61 -6.80
CA VAL A 77 -9.43 19.13 -5.86
C VAL A 77 -9.18 17.64 -6.06
N ARG A 78 -10.23 16.82 -6.15
CA ARG A 78 -10.11 15.37 -6.43
C ARG A 78 -9.35 15.13 -7.74
N ASN A 79 -9.81 15.76 -8.82
CA ASN A 79 -9.23 15.60 -10.14
C ASN A 79 -7.77 16.02 -10.18
N THR A 80 -7.43 17.11 -9.48
CA THR A 80 -6.04 17.54 -9.35
C THR A 80 -5.22 16.49 -8.60
N LEU A 81 -5.65 16.05 -7.41
CA LEU A 81 -4.90 15.07 -6.60
C LEU A 81 -4.64 13.79 -7.39
N VAL A 82 -5.67 13.23 -8.02
CA VAL A 82 -5.57 12.02 -8.87
C VAL A 82 -4.58 12.22 -10.02
N ARG A 83 -4.72 13.32 -10.77
CA ARG A 83 -3.85 13.61 -11.93
C ARG A 83 -2.39 13.75 -11.54
N GLU A 84 -2.11 14.36 -10.39
CA GLU A 84 -0.74 14.63 -9.97
C GLU A 84 -0.09 13.43 -9.27
N PHE A 85 -0.83 12.65 -8.48
CA PHE A 85 -0.26 11.57 -7.68
C PHE A 85 -0.17 10.23 -8.43
N TYR A 86 -1.20 9.85 -9.18
CA TYR A 86 -1.27 8.50 -9.76
C TYR A 86 -0.22 8.16 -10.82
N PRO A 87 0.40 9.12 -11.52
CA PRO A 87 1.56 8.82 -12.36
C PRO A 87 2.80 8.33 -11.59
N TYR A 88 2.87 8.56 -10.27
CA TYR A 88 4.06 8.30 -9.46
C TYR A 88 3.81 7.36 -8.28
N ILE A 89 2.58 7.26 -7.81
CA ILE A 89 2.18 6.42 -6.67
C ILE A 89 0.97 5.61 -7.09
N ASP A 90 0.99 4.29 -6.91
CA ASP A 90 -0.18 3.45 -7.20
C ASP A 90 -1.35 3.89 -6.31
N LYS A 91 -2.52 4.08 -6.91
CA LYS A 91 -3.75 4.46 -6.20
C LYS A 91 -4.12 3.50 -5.05
N ASN A 92 -3.67 2.25 -5.11
CA ASN A 92 -3.90 1.21 -4.10
C ASN A 92 -2.82 1.17 -3.02
N THR A 93 -1.78 2.00 -3.13
CA THR A 93 -0.76 2.15 -2.07
C THR A 93 -1.46 2.53 -0.78
N LYS A 94 -1.09 1.90 0.34
CA LYS A 94 -1.65 2.25 1.64
C LYS A 94 -1.26 3.67 1.99
N ALA A 95 -2.20 4.45 2.51
CA ALA A 95 -1.96 5.84 2.86
C ALA A 95 -0.84 5.97 3.91
N CYS A 96 -0.71 4.99 4.82
CA CYS A 96 0.35 4.93 5.82
C CYS A 96 1.75 4.66 5.24
N ASP A 97 1.84 4.05 4.05
CA ASP A 97 3.10 3.71 3.41
C ASP A 97 3.63 4.86 2.55
N VAL A 98 2.80 5.88 2.28
CA VAL A 98 3.18 7.07 1.52
C VAL A 98 4.12 7.93 2.37
N THR A 99 5.35 8.10 1.92
CA THR A 99 6.36 8.85 2.65
C THR A 99 6.35 10.33 2.29
N THR A 100 7.03 11.14 3.11
CA THR A 100 7.23 12.56 2.79
C THR A 100 8.05 12.75 1.51
N ASP A 101 8.99 11.84 1.22
CA ASP A 101 9.83 11.93 0.03
C ASP A 101 9.07 11.60 -1.25
N ASP A 102 8.09 10.69 -1.20
CA ASP A 102 7.16 10.45 -2.31
C ASP A 102 6.36 11.72 -2.64
N ILE A 103 5.85 12.41 -1.61
CA ILE A 103 5.11 13.67 -1.78
C ILE A 103 6.03 14.76 -2.36
N LYS A 104 7.26 14.89 -1.85
CA LYS A 104 8.25 15.84 -2.39
C LYS A 104 8.57 15.54 -3.84
N TYR A 105 8.69 14.25 -4.20
CA TYR A 105 8.97 13.83 -5.56
C TYR A 105 7.86 14.29 -6.51
N VAL A 106 6.59 14.03 -6.18
CA VAL A 106 5.43 14.51 -6.97
C VAL A 106 5.47 16.03 -7.13
N ILE A 107 5.62 16.78 -6.02
CA ILE A 107 5.69 18.24 -6.04
C ILE A 107 6.86 18.73 -6.91
N SER A 108 8.02 18.09 -6.84
CA SER A 108 9.19 18.45 -7.62
C SER A 108 8.93 18.31 -9.13
N LYS A 109 8.21 17.25 -9.55
CA LYS A 109 7.80 17.07 -10.94
C LYS A 109 6.85 18.15 -11.41
N MET A 110 5.97 18.63 -10.53
CA MET A 110 5.10 19.77 -10.84
C MET A 110 5.88 21.08 -11.01
N ILE A 111 6.93 21.29 -10.20
CA ILE A 111 7.79 22.48 -10.29
C ILE A 111 8.63 22.43 -11.57
N GLN A 112 9.21 21.28 -11.90
CA GLN A 112 10.05 21.09 -13.09
C GLN A 112 9.31 21.39 -14.40
N ARG A 113 8.01 21.13 -14.47
CA ARG A 113 7.16 21.48 -15.62
C ARG A 113 6.62 22.93 -15.60
N GLY A 114 7.02 23.75 -14.64
CA GLY A 114 6.61 25.15 -14.52
C GLY A 114 5.28 25.40 -13.77
N ALA A 115 4.67 24.39 -13.14
CA ALA A 115 3.37 24.52 -12.48
C ALA A 115 3.48 24.94 -11.00
N ILE A 116 4.27 25.98 -10.69
CA ILE A 116 4.63 26.38 -9.32
C ILE A 116 3.42 26.71 -8.44
N THR A 117 2.47 27.50 -8.95
CA THR A 117 1.27 27.85 -8.17
C THR A 117 0.42 26.62 -7.86
N GLN A 118 0.31 25.71 -8.83
CA GLN A 118 -0.46 24.48 -8.64
C GLN A 118 0.25 23.52 -7.69
N SER A 119 1.57 23.45 -7.70
CA SER A 119 2.34 22.59 -6.78
C SER A 119 2.13 23.00 -5.33
N ASN A 120 2.09 24.31 -5.05
CA ASN A 120 1.76 24.81 -3.71
C ASN A 120 0.34 24.47 -3.28
N ARG A 121 -0.64 24.54 -4.19
CA ARG A 121 -2.03 24.13 -3.90
C ARG A 121 -2.12 22.64 -3.59
N VAL A 122 -1.47 21.81 -4.41
CA VAL A 122 -1.44 20.35 -4.22
C VAL A 122 -0.78 19.98 -2.91
N ARG A 123 0.34 20.62 -2.55
CA ARG A 123 0.96 20.47 -1.23
C ARG A 123 -0.05 20.71 -0.10
N SER A 124 -0.82 21.80 -0.19
CA SER A 124 -1.85 22.12 0.81
C SER A 124 -2.99 21.11 0.84
N TYR A 125 -3.45 20.62 -0.32
CA TYR A 125 -4.52 19.61 -0.38
C TYR A 125 -4.09 18.28 0.23
N VAL A 126 -2.88 17.82 -0.08
CA VAL A 126 -2.35 16.56 0.45
C VAL A 126 -2.21 16.66 1.98
N MET A 127 -1.64 17.76 2.47
CA MET A 127 -1.55 18.01 3.92
C MET A 127 -2.93 17.98 4.58
N ALA A 128 -3.94 18.61 3.99
CA ALA A 128 -5.30 18.61 4.49
C ALA A 128 -5.95 17.22 4.45
N ALA A 129 -5.71 16.44 3.39
CA ALA A 129 -6.22 15.09 3.25
C ALA A 129 -5.65 14.15 4.34
N PHE A 130 -4.34 14.16 4.57
CA PHE A 130 -3.71 13.38 5.65
C PHE A 130 -4.20 13.82 7.03
N ASN A 131 -4.32 15.13 7.28
CA ASN A 131 -4.90 15.63 8.52
C ASN A 131 -6.37 15.21 8.71
N HIS A 132 -7.13 15.08 7.63
CA HIS A 132 -8.49 14.55 7.67
C HIS A 132 -8.50 13.05 8.00
N GLY A 133 -7.59 12.27 7.43
CA GLY A 133 -7.46 10.83 7.70
C GLY A 133 -6.95 10.48 9.10
N MET A 134 -6.31 11.43 9.80
CA MET A 134 -5.84 11.26 11.19
C MET A 134 -6.86 11.70 12.25
N ARG A 135 -7.98 12.29 11.84
CA ARG A 135 -9.02 12.82 12.75
C ARG A 135 -10.10 11.80 13.08
#